data_AF-A0A819D402-F1
#
_entry.id   AF-A0A819D402-F1
#
_cell.length_a   1.000
_cell.length_b   1.000
_cell.length_c   1.000
_cell.angle_alpha   90.00
_cell.angle_beta   90.00
_cell.angle_gamma   90.00
#
_symmetry.space_group_name_H-M   'P 1'
#
loop_
_entity.id
_entity.type
_entity.pdbx_description
1 polymer ?
#
loop_
_entity_poly.entity_id
_entity_poly.type
_entity_poly.pdbx_seq_one_letter_code
_entity_poly.pdbx_strand_id
1 'polypeptide(L)'
;MDVDTQKPNKYSSEYHTVYLSRSNKTSKQDFQSIESNDDNDNSSESEAIVYISDLPLNIEDDVQLHRLIETRLEKTFQIIPISVQCYPKLGVGFMCVRNNDIKNRLVNDIQRIVLDSTRDTSLISFNDTIEIISYIVIDITNEKNDIDLPKPNEIRNRWIDLYHGEKSISCEQISVQFPNIYRIISYSFDDLLNAMSNRDFLINNLIARVYIAADCSYFEDLPKSTTKEQLEKAICSSIGKQNISSLSLYIELNKQTNNACIIATDQARSWSTKSFLYLNDKPMSKKENLTCRLLIHPISDIHNDVDEILDEKIFDGQATIIERRDKNLVLEISNK
;
A
#
# COMPACT_ATOMS: atom_id res chain seq x y z
N MET A 1 31.86 41.90 49.18
CA MET A 1 31.79 40.45 48.93
C MET A 1 30.36 40.10 49.28
N ASP A 2 29.38 40.05 48.38
CA ASP A 2 29.26 39.55 46.99
C ASP A 2 28.27 40.49 46.24
N VAL A 3 28.41 40.97 45.00
CA VAL A 3 28.56 40.40 43.63
C VAL A 3 27.39 39.55 43.15
N ASP A 4 26.53 40.19 42.34
CA ASP A 4 25.60 39.64 41.35
C ASP A 4 26.20 38.50 40.51
N THR A 5 25.41 37.45 40.21
CA THR A 5 25.30 36.98 38.81
C THR A 5 24.06 36.13 38.56
N GLN A 6 23.37 36.55 37.48
CA GLN A 6 22.25 35.95 36.76
C GLN A 6 22.53 34.53 36.22
N LYS A 7 21.45 33.77 35.99
CA LYS A 7 21.15 32.96 34.77
C LYS A 7 19.87 32.11 34.94
N PRO A 8 19.09 31.82 33.86
CA PRO A 8 18.49 32.79 32.93
C PRO A 8 16.99 32.52 32.62
N ASN A 9 16.30 33.60 32.25
CA ASN A 9 15.11 33.61 31.38
C ASN A 9 15.48 33.18 29.94
N LYS A 10 14.54 32.53 29.22
CA LYS A 10 14.33 32.46 27.74
C LYS A 10 13.64 31.14 27.36
N TYR A 11 12.62 31.01 26.51
CA TYR A 11 12.10 31.83 25.41
C TYR A 11 10.58 31.57 25.21
N SER A 12 9.86 32.64 24.86
CA SER A 12 8.60 32.63 24.12
C SER A 12 8.81 32.29 22.64
N SER A 13 7.83 31.65 22.00
CA SER A 13 7.32 32.01 20.66
C SER A 13 6.13 31.10 20.36
N GLU A 14 4.88 31.57 20.42
CA GLU A 14 4.23 32.28 19.32
C GLU A 14 4.60 31.69 17.95
N TYR A 15 3.85 30.66 17.52
CA TYR A 15 3.80 30.35 16.10
C TYR A 15 2.90 31.37 15.41
N HIS A 16 3.55 32.43 14.93
CA HIS A 16 3.08 33.25 13.81
C HIS A 16 2.71 32.32 12.64
N THR A 17 1.45 32.32 12.23
CA THR A 17 1.05 31.90 10.88
C THR A 17 0.34 33.06 10.22
N VAL A 18 1.13 33.90 9.55
CA VAL A 18 0.76 35.09 8.79
C VAL A 18 1.90 35.22 7.76
N TYR A 19 1.76 35.22 6.43
CA TYR A 19 0.69 35.67 5.54
C TYR A 19 0.95 35.19 4.10
N LEU A 20 -0.13 35.17 3.30
CA LEU A 20 -0.23 35.61 1.88
C LEU A 20 0.45 34.73 0.79
N SER A 21 -0.14 34.50 -0.40
CA SER A 21 -1.43 34.89 -0.98
C SER A 21 -1.56 34.32 -2.40
N ARG A 22 -2.82 34.10 -2.83
CA ARG A 22 -3.39 34.27 -4.19
C ARG A 22 -2.57 33.69 -5.36
N SER A 23 -3.10 32.72 -6.10
CA SER A 23 -3.98 32.89 -7.28
C SER A 23 -4.05 31.50 -7.95
N ASN A 24 -5.10 30.98 -8.59
CA ASN A 24 -6.31 31.54 -9.17
C ASN A 24 -7.49 30.58 -8.93
N LYS A 25 -8.67 31.16 -8.74
CA LYS A 25 -9.94 30.50 -9.03
C LYS A 25 -10.00 30.27 -10.54
N THR A 26 -10.18 29.02 -10.96
CA THR A 26 -10.87 28.74 -12.22
C THR A 26 -12.03 27.83 -11.88
N SER A 27 -13.21 28.31 -12.24
CA SER A 27 -14.54 27.88 -11.82
C SER A 27 -14.92 26.51 -12.37
N LYS A 28 -15.60 25.72 -11.53
CA LYS A 28 -16.66 24.79 -11.97
C LYS A 28 -17.77 25.58 -12.67
N GLN A 29 -18.47 24.93 -13.62
CA GLN A 29 -19.42 25.44 -14.63
C GLN A 29 -18.67 25.69 -15.96
N ASP A 30 -18.83 24.87 -17.01
CA ASP A 30 -20.11 24.50 -17.63
C ASP A 30 -20.14 23.05 -18.16
N PHE A 31 -21.10 22.26 -17.67
CA PHE A 31 -21.67 21.13 -18.42
C PHE A 31 -23.19 21.31 -18.35
N GLN A 32 -23.73 22.07 -19.29
CA GLN A 32 -25.15 22.05 -19.62
C GLN A 32 -25.32 21.93 -21.13
N SER A 33 -25.85 20.77 -21.50
CA SER A 33 -26.65 20.43 -22.68
C SER A 33 -27.10 21.59 -23.56
N ILE A 34 -26.67 21.57 -24.83
CA ILE A 34 -27.40 22.15 -25.95
C ILE A 34 -27.73 21.00 -26.90
N GLU A 35 -29.00 20.63 -26.94
CA GLU A 35 -29.58 19.93 -28.09
C GLU A 35 -29.78 20.95 -29.21
N SER A 36 -29.12 20.71 -30.35
CA SER A 36 -29.57 21.17 -31.65
C SER A 36 -29.08 20.20 -32.71
N ASN A 37 -30.03 19.57 -33.40
CA ASN A 37 -29.85 18.68 -34.54
C ASN A 37 -29.11 19.40 -35.67
N ASP A 38 -28.00 18.80 -36.13
CA ASP A 38 -27.60 18.80 -37.53
C ASP A 38 -26.78 17.51 -37.77
N ASP A 39 -27.24 16.72 -38.74
CA ASP A 39 -26.61 15.48 -39.18
C ASP A 39 -25.17 15.76 -39.65
N ASN A 40 -24.19 15.26 -38.92
CA ASN A 40 -22.86 15.01 -39.47
C ASN A 40 -22.26 13.77 -38.81
N ASP A 41 -22.23 12.70 -39.61
CA ASP A 41 -21.58 11.42 -39.35
C ASP A 41 -20.06 11.65 -39.26
N ASN A 42 -19.61 12.12 -38.10
CA ASN A 42 -18.22 12.09 -37.69
C ASN A 42 -18.14 11.03 -36.60
N SER A 43 -17.52 9.89 -36.90
CA SER A 43 -17.03 8.96 -35.89
C SER A 43 -16.08 9.74 -34.98
N SER A 44 -16.60 10.28 -33.88
CA SER A 44 -15.76 10.86 -32.84
C SER A 44 -14.97 9.71 -32.25
N GLU A 45 -13.70 9.58 -32.66
CA GLU A 45 -12.75 8.75 -31.95
C GLU A 45 -12.76 9.23 -30.50
N SER A 46 -13.41 8.47 -29.63
CA SER A 46 -13.50 8.80 -28.22
C SER A 46 -12.12 8.66 -27.61
N GLU A 47 -11.63 9.73 -26.98
CA GLU A 47 -10.42 9.70 -26.18
C GLU A 47 -10.48 8.56 -25.16
N ALA A 48 -9.35 7.89 -24.96
CA ALA A 48 -9.25 6.73 -24.09
C ALA A 48 -8.21 6.95 -23.01
N ILE A 49 -8.49 6.49 -21.79
CA ILE A 49 -7.57 6.57 -20.64
C ILE A 49 -6.81 5.26 -20.52
N VAL A 50 -5.49 5.36 -20.36
CA VAL A 50 -4.58 4.26 -20.02
C VAL A 50 -3.93 4.58 -18.68
N TYR A 51 -3.94 3.63 -17.75
CA TYR A 51 -3.26 3.78 -16.48
C TYR A 51 -1.80 3.36 -16.58
N ILE A 52 -0.94 4.06 -15.84
CA ILE A 52 0.48 3.79 -15.75
C ILE A 52 0.77 3.35 -14.32
N SER A 53 1.49 2.25 -14.17
CA SER A 53 1.98 1.75 -12.88
C SER A 53 3.49 1.61 -12.91
N ASP A 54 4.05 1.31 -11.75
CA ASP A 54 5.47 1.11 -11.53
C ASP A 54 6.35 2.37 -11.72
N LEU A 55 5.77 3.58 -11.64
CA LEU A 55 6.51 4.82 -11.86
C LEU A 55 7.75 4.94 -10.95
N PRO A 56 8.89 5.38 -11.51
CA PRO A 56 10.14 5.45 -10.77
C PRO A 56 10.13 6.60 -9.74
N LEU A 57 10.49 6.28 -8.49
CA LEU A 57 10.50 7.23 -7.36
C LEU A 57 11.72 8.15 -7.33
N ASN A 58 12.79 7.77 -8.04
CA ASN A 58 14.01 8.56 -8.11
C ASN A 58 13.89 9.78 -9.05
N ILE A 59 12.76 9.91 -9.74
CA ILE A 59 12.42 11.07 -10.57
C ILE A 59 11.32 11.84 -9.82
N GLU A 60 11.74 12.75 -8.95
CA GLU A 60 10.83 13.56 -8.12
C GLU A 60 10.13 14.69 -8.90
N ASP A 61 10.61 15.00 -10.11
CA ASP A 61 10.06 16.02 -10.99
C ASP A 61 9.05 15.40 -11.96
N ASP A 62 7.76 15.63 -11.69
CA ASP A 62 6.63 15.16 -12.49
C ASP A 62 6.77 15.56 -13.97
N VAL A 63 7.31 16.75 -14.25
CA VAL A 63 7.48 17.26 -15.63
C VAL A 63 8.58 16.50 -16.36
N GLN A 64 9.66 16.14 -15.66
CA GLN A 64 10.72 15.32 -16.25
C GLN A 64 10.22 13.91 -16.55
N LEU A 65 9.47 13.30 -15.63
CA LEU A 65 8.93 11.96 -15.81
C LEU A 65 7.94 11.90 -16.97
N HIS A 66 7.03 12.88 -17.04
CA HIS A 66 6.09 13.07 -18.15
C HIS A 66 6.83 13.12 -19.50
N ARG A 67 7.79 14.04 -19.65
CA ARG A 67 8.55 14.19 -20.91
C ARG A 67 9.31 12.92 -21.29
N LEU A 68 9.81 12.18 -20.31
CA LEU A 68 10.53 10.93 -20.56
C LEU A 68 9.61 9.87 -21.13
N ILE A 69 8.41 9.72 -20.56
CA ILE A 69 7.37 8.79 -21.04
C ILE A 69 6.96 9.16 -22.47
N GLU A 70 6.64 10.43 -22.72
CA GLU A 70 6.26 10.93 -24.05
C GLU A 70 7.34 10.65 -25.10
N THR A 71 8.57 11.08 -24.80
CA THR A 71 9.71 10.91 -25.72
C THR A 71 9.94 9.44 -26.05
N ARG A 72 9.78 8.55 -25.07
CA ARG A 72 9.99 7.12 -25.25
C ARG A 72 8.90 6.49 -26.11
N LEU A 73 7.64 6.86 -25.86
CA LEU A 73 6.48 6.41 -26.62
C LEU A 73 6.54 6.87 -28.08
N GLU A 74 6.89 8.14 -28.30
CA GLU A 74 7.00 8.70 -29.64
C GLU A 74 8.14 8.04 -30.44
N LYS A 75 9.35 8.00 -29.88
CA LYS A 75 10.53 7.48 -30.60
C LYS A 75 10.46 5.99 -30.91
N THR A 76 9.85 5.21 -30.02
CA THR A 76 9.91 3.74 -30.08
C THR A 76 8.66 3.15 -30.70
N PHE A 77 7.50 3.73 -30.40
CA PHE A 77 6.20 3.17 -30.76
C PHE A 77 5.38 4.08 -31.66
N GLN A 78 5.84 5.31 -31.93
CA GLN A 78 5.13 6.33 -32.71
C GLN A 78 3.78 6.68 -32.08
N ILE A 79 3.72 6.66 -30.75
CA ILE A 79 2.53 7.01 -29.98
C ILE A 79 2.76 8.38 -29.35
N ILE A 80 1.84 9.30 -29.62
CA ILE A 80 1.84 10.65 -29.02
C ILE A 80 0.60 10.73 -28.11
N PRO A 81 0.77 10.69 -26.78
CA PRO A 81 -0.35 10.88 -25.86
C PRO A 81 -0.88 12.31 -25.95
N ILE A 82 -2.17 12.50 -25.66
CA ILE A 82 -2.81 13.82 -25.57
C ILE A 82 -2.34 14.52 -24.29
N SER A 83 -2.29 13.76 -23.20
CA SER A 83 -1.80 14.21 -21.89
C SER A 83 -1.25 13.03 -21.11
N VAL A 84 -0.31 13.31 -20.23
CA VAL A 84 0.20 12.35 -19.24
C VAL A 84 0.22 13.06 -17.90
N GLN A 85 -0.26 12.39 -16.86
CA GLN A 85 -0.15 12.86 -15.50
C GLN A 85 0.47 11.77 -14.63
N CYS A 86 1.53 12.14 -13.92
CA CYS A 86 2.31 11.22 -13.12
C CYS A 86 2.23 11.59 -11.65
N TYR A 87 2.21 10.57 -10.79
CA TYR A 87 2.26 10.72 -9.33
C TYR A 87 3.35 9.78 -8.80
N PRO A 88 4.64 10.15 -8.95
CA PRO A 88 5.76 9.29 -8.61
C PRO A 88 5.71 8.77 -7.18
N LYS A 89 5.23 9.60 -6.23
CA LYS A 89 5.08 9.25 -4.81
C LYS A 89 4.09 8.11 -4.54
N LEU A 90 3.20 7.82 -5.50
CA LEU A 90 2.23 6.74 -5.48
C LEU A 90 2.55 5.64 -6.49
N GLY A 91 3.68 5.73 -7.20
CA GLY A 91 4.05 4.74 -8.21
C GLY A 91 3.10 4.66 -9.42
N VAL A 92 2.15 5.59 -9.57
CA VAL A 92 1.06 5.51 -10.55
C VAL A 92 0.86 6.80 -11.33
N GLY A 93 0.22 6.69 -12.48
CA GLY A 93 -0.20 7.80 -13.32
C GLY A 93 -1.27 7.38 -14.30
N PHE A 94 -1.63 8.28 -15.20
CA PHE A 94 -2.51 7.97 -16.32
C PHE A 94 -2.11 8.81 -17.53
N MET A 95 -2.56 8.37 -18.70
CA MET A 95 -2.45 9.14 -19.94
C MET A 95 -3.74 9.07 -20.74
N CYS A 96 -4.07 10.16 -21.40
CA CYS A 96 -5.13 10.20 -22.39
C CYS A 96 -4.52 9.95 -23.76
N VAL A 97 -5.12 9.05 -24.53
CA VAL A 97 -4.75 8.75 -25.91
C VAL A 97 -5.93 8.97 -26.84
N ARG A 98 -5.64 9.16 -28.12
CA ARG A 98 -6.63 9.57 -29.12
C ARG A 98 -7.81 8.61 -29.25
N ASN A 99 -7.56 7.31 -29.16
CA ASN A 99 -8.57 6.29 -29.42
C ASN A 99 -8.27 4.97 -28.70
N ASN A 100 -9.27 4.08 -28.70
CA ASN A 100 -9.17 2.77 -28.09
C ASN A 100 -8.14 1.85 -28.77
N ASP A 101 -7.79 2.07 -30.04
CA ASP A 101 -6.79 1.26 -30.73
C ASP A 101 -5.39 1.50 -30.14
N ILE A 102 -5.03 2.76 -29.88
CA ILE A 102 -3.78 3.10 -29.19
C ILE A 102 -3.78 2.55 -27.76
N LYS A 103 -4.91 2.66 -27.05
CA LYS A 103 -5.07 2.10 -25.72
C LYS A 103 -4.84 0.58 -25.72
N ASN A 104 -5.50 -0.14 -26.61
CA ASN A 104 -5.36 -1.59 -26.76
C ASN A 104 -3.92 -1.98 -27.08
N ARG A 105 -3.25 -1.23 -27.96
CA ARG A 105 -1.84 -1.45 -28.27
C ARG A 105 -0.94 -1.24 -27.05
N LEU A 106 -1.20 -0.22 -26.23
CA LEU A 106 -0.43 0.04 -25.01
C LEU A 106 -0.64 -1.04 -23.96
N VAL A 107 -1.89 -1.42 -23.71
CA VAL A 107 -2.26 -2.32 -22.62
C VAL A 107 -2.03 -3.79 -22.98
N ASN A 108 -2.33 -4.22 -24.21
CA ASN A 108 -2.30 -5.63 -24.58
C ASN A 108 -1.01 -6.02 -25.31
N ASP A 109 -0.49 -5.16 -26.19
CA ASP A 109 0.67 -5.50 -27.03
C ASP A 109 1.99 -5.03 -26.43
N ILE A 110 2.07 -3.76 -26.01
CA ILE A 110 3.30 -3.17 -25.46
C ILE A 110 3.45 -3.60 -24.00
N GLN A 111 2.40 -3.47 -23.19
CA GLN A 111 2.30 -3.77 -21.76
C GLN A 111 3.25 -3.01 -20.85
N ARG A 112 4.54 -2.96 -21.18
CA ARG A 112 5.60 -2.35 -20.37
C ARG A 112 6.67 -1.73 -21.23
N ILE A 113 7.30 -0.68 -20.72
CA ILE A 113 8.45 -0.03 -21.37
C ILE A 113 9.55 0.27 -20.38
N VAL A 114 10.80 0.19 -20.84
CA VAL A 114 11.96 0.70 -20.12
C VAL A 114 12.10 2.19 -20.43
N LEU A 115 11.97 3.03 -19.41
CA LEU A 115 12.06 4.49 -19.50
C LEU A 115 13.50 4.99 -19.65
N ASP A 116 14.44 4.37 -18.94
CA ASP A 116 15.86 4.75 -18.97
C ASP A 116 16.70 3.50 -19.21
N SER A 117 17.28 3.38 -20.41
CA SER A 117 18.13 2.24 -20.77
C SER A 117 19.50 2.27 -20.09
N THR A 118 19.86 3.34 -19.38
CA THR A 118 21.10 3.43 -18.61
C THR A 118 20.93 2.96 -17.17
N ARG A 119 19.69 2.80 -16.71
CA ARG A 119 19.33 2.30 -15.39
C ARG A 119 18.39 1.12 -15.58
N ASP A 120 18.90 -0.10 -15.43
CA ASP A 120 18.19 -1.39 -15.64
C ASP A 120 16.88 -1.58 -14.83
N THR A 121 16.44 -0.60 -14.03
CA THR A 121 15.34 -0.70 -13.08
C THR A 121 14.15 0.22 -13.35
N SER A 122 14.16 1.03 -14.42
CA SER A 122 13.07 1.98 -14.71
C SER A 122 12.04 1.41 -15.69
N LEU A 123 11.41 0.28 -15.34
CA LEU A 123 10.30 -0.31 -16.09
C LEU A 123 8.98 0.29 -15.61
N ILE A 124 8.11 0.70 -16.54
CA ILE A 124 6.72 1.07 -16.25
C ILE A 124 5.75 0.16 -16.99
N SER A 125 4.55 0.01 -16.44
CA SER A 125 3.50 -0.86 -16.98
C SER A 125 2.24 -0.07 -17.36
N PHE A 126 1.56 -0.50 -18.41
CA PHE A 126 0.32 0.10 -18.94
C PHE A 126 -0.86 -0.83 -18.68
N ASN A 127 -1.92 -0.30 -18.09
CA ASN A 127 -3.08 -1.07 -17.66
C ASN A 127 -4.39 -0.42 -18.14
N ASP A 128 -5.40 -1.26 -18.39
CA ASP A 128 -6.77 -0.83 -18.72
C ASP A 128 -7.49 -0.23 -17.51
N THR A 129 -7.26 -0.85 -16.35
CA THR A 129 -7.77 -0.43 -15.04
C THR A 129 -6.62 -0.15 -14.10
N ILE A 130 -6.91 0.54 -13.01
CA ILE A 130 -5.97 0.72 -11.92
C ILE A 130 -6.47 -0.03 -10.70
N GLU A 131 -5.62 -0.84 -10.09
CA GLU A 131 -5.89 -1.50 -8.82
C GLU A 131 -4.90 -0.98 -7.81
N ILE A 132 -5.40 -0.41 -6.71
CA ILE A 132 -4.57 0.31 -5.76
C ILE A 132 -4.87 -0.20 -4.38
N ILE A 133 -3.87 -0.89 -3.85
CA ILE A 133 -3.93 -1.49 -2.53
C ILE A 133 -3.44 -0.46 -1.52
N SER A 134 -4.31 -0.14 -0.57
CA SER A 134 -4.01 0.75 0.55
C SER A 134 -4.33 0.03 1.85
N TYR A 135 -3.63 0.40 2.92
CA TYR A 135 -3.86 -0.17 4.23
C TYR A 135 -4.31 0.89 5.22
N ILE A 136 -5.27 0.52 6.07
CA ILE A 136 -5.78 1.35 7.15
C ILE A 136 -5.37 0.67 8.45
N VAL A 137 -4.62 1.41 9.26
CA VAL A 137 -4.14 0.96 10.56
C VAL A 137 -4.89 1.73 11.63
N ILE A 138 -5.52 1.01 12.54
CA ILE A 138 -6.11 1.61 13.74
C ILE A 138 -5.05 1.57 14.84
N ASP A 139 -4.56 2.75 15.23
CA ASP A 139 -3.54 2.88 16.26
C ASP A 139 -4.18 2.61 17.63
N ILE A 140 -4.05 1.37 18.11
CA ILE A 140 -4.47 1.00 19.47
C ILE A 140 -3.37 1.43 20.43
N THR A 141 -3.53 2.63 20.98
CA THR A 141 -2.56 3.22 21.93
C THR A 141 -2.70 2.68 23.36
N ASN A 142 -3.76 1.94 23.66
CA ASN A 142 -4.04 1.41 25.00
C ASN A 142 -4.30 -0.10 24.94
N GLU A 143 -3.62 -0.86 25.80
CA GLU A 143 -3.84 -2.28 26.08
C GLU A 143 -5.19 -2.55 26.79
N LYS A 144 -6.28 -1.92 26.34
CA LYS A 144 -7.62 -2.28 26.81
C LYS A 144 -8.06 -3.51 26.03
N ASN A 145 -8.28 -4.60 26.76
CA ASN A 145 -8.61 -5.91 26.20
C ASN A 145 -9.99 -5.98 25.50
N ASP A 146 -10.82 -4.94 25.63
CA ASP A 146 -12.16 -4.85 25.02
C ASP A 146 -12.29 -3.60 24.12
N ILE A 147 -11.46 -3.50 23.10
CA ILE A 147 -11.66 -2.49 22.04
C ILE A 147 -12.50 -3.14 20.94
N ASP A 148 -13.72 -2.62 20.77
CA ASP A 148 -14.60 -3.00 19.67
C ASP A 148 -14.04 -2.40 18.37
N LEU A 149 -13.30 -3.22 17.62
CA LEU A 149 -12.71 -2.82 16.36
C LEU A 149 -13.79 -2.75 15.28
N PRO A 150 -13.77 -1.71 14.42
CA PRO A 150 -14.77 -1.54 13.39
C PRO A 150 -14.72 -2.70 12.40
N LYS A 151 -15.89 -3.11 11.92
CA LYS A 151 -15.97 -4.15 10.90
C LYS A 151 -15.49 -3.60 9.55
N PRO A 152 -15.02 -4.45 8.61
CA PRO A 152 -14.58 -4.01 7.29
C PRO A 152 -15.61 -3.14 6.54
N ASN A 153 -16.90 -3.45 6.68
CA ASN A 153 -17.97 -2.63 6.08
C ASN A 153 -18.05 -1.20 6.66
N GLU A 154 -17.76 -1.02 7.95
CA GLU A 154 -17.77 0.30 8.58
C GLU A 154 -16.58 1.14 8.11
N ILE A 155 -15.40 0.52 8.01
CA ILE A 155 -14.20 1.12 7.42
C ILE A 155 -14.47 1.53 5.97
N ARG A 156 -15.06 0.64 5.17
CA ARG A 156 -15.42 0.89 3.78
C ARG A 156 -16.37 2.08 3.63
N ASN A 157 -17.45 2.10 4.40
CA ASN A 157 -18.42 3.20 4.33
C ASN A 157 -17.77 4.53 4.74
N ARG A 158 -16.94 4.51 5.78
CA ARG A 158 -16.21 5.68 6.24
C ARG A 158 -15.24 6.22 5.18
N TRP A 159 -14.57 5.34 4.44
CA TRP A 159 -13.73 5.71 3.31
C TRP A 159 -14.53 6.42 2.21
N ILE A 160 -15.64 5.83 1.78
CA ILE A 160 -16.52 6.39 0.75
C ILE A 160 -16.99 7.79 1.16
N ASP A 161 -17.45 7.94 2.41
CA ASP A 161 -17.95 9.21 2.93
C ASP A 161 -16.89 10.31 2.97
N LEU A 162 -15.65 9.97 3.31
CA LEU A 162 -14.56 10.94 3.48
C LEU A 162 -13.90 11.35 2.17
N TYR A 163 -13.68 10.39 1.28
CA TYR A 163 -12.88 10.60 0.07
C TYR A 163 -13.74 10.69 -1.19
N HIS A 164 -15.07 10.71 -1.03
CA HIS A 164 -16.06 10.64 -2.11
C HIS A 164 -15.83 9.42 -3.00
N GLY A 165 -15.42 8.31 -2.37
CA GLY A 165 -14.99 7.13 -3.07
C GLY A 165 -16.11 6.43 -3.82
N GLU A 166 -15.74 5.62 -4.81
CA GLU A 166 -16.72 4.78 -5.47
C GLU A 166 -17.27 3.69 -4.53
N LYS A 167 -18.50 3.24 -4.77
CA LYS A 167 -19.09 2.13 -4.01
C LYS A 167 -18.43 0.78 -4.28
N SER A 168 -17.64 0.69 -5.36
CA SER A 168 -16.98 -0.51 -5.88
C SER A 168 -15.74 -0.92 -5.09
N ILE A 169 -15.34 -0.18 -4.05
CA ILE A 169 -14.16 -0.53 -3.25
C ILE A 169 -14.35 -1.81 -2.43
N SER A 170 -13.29 -2.60 -2.29
CA SER A 170 -13.27 -3.73 -1.35
C SER A 170 -12.57 -3.32 -0.05
N CYS A 171 -13.02 -3.90 1.06
CA CYS A 171 -12.36 -3.74 2.35
C CYS A 171 -12.37 -5.08 3.09
N GLU A 172 -11.22 -5.46 3.61
CA GLU A 172 -11.05 -6.68 4.40
C GLU A 172 -10.11 -6.43 5.58
N GLN A 173 -10.21 -7.27 6.59
CA GLN A 173 -9.27 -7.31 7.70
C GLN A 173 -8.16 -8.30 7.35
N ILE A 174 -6.90 -7.89 7.43
CA ILE A 174 -5.79 -8.66 6.81
C ILE A 174 -5.48 -9.97 7.52
N SER A 175 -5.65 -10.02 8.84
CA SER A 175 -5.38 -11.21 9.65
C SER A 175 -5.96 -11.05 11.05
N VAL A 176 -6.40 -12.17 11.63
CA VAL A 176 -6.85 -12.25 13.02
C VAL A 176 -5.72 -11.92 14.01
N GLN A 177 -4.45 -12.14 13.63
CA GLN A 177 -3.29 -11.82 14.48
C GLN A 177 -2.98 -10.32 14.53
N PHE A 178 -3.49 -9.56 13.56
CA PHE A 178 -3.34 -8.11 13.42
C PHE A 178 -4.70 -7.48 13.10
N PRO A 179 -5.68 -7.60 14.02
CA PRO A 179 -7.08 -7.32 13.72
C PRO A 179 -7.35 -5.82 13.50
N ASN A 180 -6.42 -4.96 13.88
CA ASN A 180 -6.52 -3.51 13.72
C ASN A 180 -6.06 -3.01 12.33
N ILE A 181 -5.69 -3.92 11.41
CA ILE A 181 -5.19 -3.57 10.09
C ILE A 181 -6.16 -4.06 9.02
N TYR A 182 -6.54 -3.15 8.12
CA TYR A 182 -7.51 -3.36 7.06
C TYR A 182 -6.87 -3.07 5.71
N ARG A 183 -7.18 -3.89 4.70
CA ARG A 183 -6.82 -3.67 3.30
C ARG A 183 -8.01 -3.07 2.58
N ILE A 184 -7.80 -1.96 1.89
CA ILE A 184 -8.73 -1.38 0.92
C ILE A 184 -8.14 -1.51 -0.47
N ILE A 185 -8.97 -1.94 -1.42
CA ILE A 185 -8.65 -1.93 -2.83
C ILE A 185 -9.56 -0.91 -3.49
N SER A 186 -8.96 0.14 -4.06
CA SER A 186 -9.67 1.15 -4.86
C SER A 186 -9.28 1.04 -6.33
N TYR A 187 -10.25 1.35 -7.18
CA TYR A 187 -10.11 1.39 -8.64
C TYR A 187 -10.25 2.82 -9.19
N SER A 188 -10.36 3.81 -8.31
CA SER A 188 -10.54 5.22 -8.65
C SER A 188 -9.28 6.01 -8.30
N PHE A 189 -8.78 6.74 -9.29
CA PHE A 189 -7.62 7.61 -9.12
C PHE A 189 -7.94 8.81 -8.20
N ASP A 190 -9.15 9.35 -8.30
CA ASP A 190 -9.59 10.51 -7.52
C ASP A 190 -9.67 10.20 -6.02
N ASP A 191 -10.10 8.99 -5.66
CA ASP A 191 -10.16 8.51 -4.28
C ASP A 191 -8.79 8.64 -3.60
N LEU A 192 -7.73 8.29 -4.32
CA LEU A 192 -6.37 8.35 -3.80
C LEU A 192 -5.89 9.77 -3.57
N LEU A 193 -6.17 10.68 -4.50
CA LEU A 193 -5.74 12.07 -4.41
C LEU A 193 -6.37 12.74 -3.18
N ASN A 194 -7.64 12.41 -2.93
CA ASN A 194 -8.35 12.85 -1.75
C ASN A 194 -7.76 12.23 -0.47
N ALA A 195 -7.50 10.91 -0.46
CA ALA A 195 -6.91 10.21 0.67
C ALA A 195 -5.49 10.70 0.99
N MET A 196 -4.69 11.05 -0.02
CA MET A 196 -3.33 11.57 0.17
C MET A 196 -3.29 12.85 0.99
N SER A 197 -4.31 13.69 0.82
CA SER A 197 -4.43 14.97 1.49
C SER A 197 -4.89 14.83 2.95
N ASN A 198 -5.64 13.78 3.26
CA ASN A 198 -6.18 13.51 4.60
C ASN A 198 -5.95 12.06 4.99
N ARG A 199 -4.76 11.77 5.54
CA ARG A 199 -4.33 10.40 5.84
C ARG A 199 -4.83 9.85 7.16
N ASP A 200 -5.34 10.69 8.04
CA ASP A 200 -5.85 10.26 9.35
C ASP A 200 -7.35 10.57 9.44
N PHE A 201 -8.13 9.65 9.99
CA PHE A 201 -9.56 9.86 10.24
C PHE A 201 -10.04 9.15 11.51
N LEU A 202 -11.20 9.58 12.01
CA LEU A 202 -11.86 8.96 13.15
C LEU A 202 -12.92 7.96 12.71
N ILE A 203 -12.92 6.79 13.36
CA ILE A 203 -13.96 5.77 13.28
C ILE A 203 -14.13 5.10 14.65
N ASN A 204 -15.37 5.00 15.16
CA ASN A 204 -15.67 4.44 16.49
C ASN A 204 -14.80 5.04 17.62
N ASN A 205 -14.51 6.35 17.56
CA ASN A 205 -13.59 7.07 18.47
C ASN A 205 -12.13 6.61 18.44
N LEU A 206 -11.74 5.79 17.47
CA LEU A 206 -10.37 5.37 17.23
C LEU A 206 -9.77 6.19 16.08
N ILE A 207 -8.47 6.48 16.19
CA ILE A 207 -7.71 7.12 15.12
C ILE A 207 -7.25 6.03 14.15
N ALA A 208 -7.69 6.15 12.92
CA ALA A 208 -7.25 5.34 11.80
C ALA A 208 -6.28 6.14 10.93
N ARG A 209 -5.17 5.53 10.55
CA ARG A 209 -4.16 6.08 9.62
C ARG A 209 -4.15 5.28 8.32
N VAL A 210 -4.08 6.00 7.21
CA VAL A 210 -4.06 5.46 5.86
C VAL A 210 -2.63 5.43 5.31
N TYR A 211 -2.23 4.26 4.85
CA TYR A 211 -1.02 3.98 4.08
C TYR A 211 -1.45 3.68 2.64
N ILE A 212 -1.39 4.71 1.80
CA ILE A 212 -1.86 4.66 0.40
C ILE A 212 -0.78 4.04 -0.49
N ALA A 213 -1.21 3.24 -1.47
CA ALA A 213 -0.31 2.57 -2.42
C ALA A 213 0.84 1.89 -1.67
N ALA A 214 0.45 0.92 -0.85
CA ALA A 214 1.34 0.29 0.10
C ALA A 214 1.31 -1.23 -0.05
N ASP A 215 2.41 -1.85 0.33
CA ASP A 215 2.57 -3.28 0.45
C ASP A 215 2.41 -3.70 1.91
N CYS A 216 1.87 -4.91 2.12
CA CYS A 216 1.87 -5.57 3.41
C CYS A 216 2.73 -6.84 3.32
N SER A 217 3.57 -7.05 4.33
CA SER A 217 4.46 -8.20 4.40
C SER A 217 4.60 -8.68 5.83
N TYR A 218 4.94 -9.95 5.99
CA TYR A 218 5.00 -10.61 7.28
C TYR A 218 6.36 -11.24 7.55
N PHE A 219 6.68 -11.32 8.84
CA PHE A 219 7.75 -12.15 9.37
C PHE A 219 7.19 -13.06 10.44
N GLU A 220 7.64 -14.30 10.43
CA GLU A 220 7.26 -15.33 11.39
C GLU A 220 8.45 -15.83 12.17
N ASP A 221 8.19 -16.46 13.31
CA ASP A 221 9.19 -17.11 14.16
C ASP A 221 10.35 -16.17 14.54
N LEU A 222 10.04 -14.89 14.75
CA LEU A 222 11.03 -13.91 15.18
C LEU A 222 11.64 -14.31 16.53
N PRO A 223 12.92 -14.00 16.79
CA PRO A 223 13.48 -14.14 18.12
C PRO A 223 12.61 -13.41 19.16
N LYS A 224 12.32 -14.05 20.29
CA LYS A 224 11.44 -13.47 21.35
C LYS A 224 11.90 -12.10 21.86
N SER A 225 13.19 -11.80 21.75
CA SER A 225 13.80 -10.52 22.13
C SER A 225 13.67 -9.42 21.08
N THR A 226 13.06 -9.71 19.92
CA THR A 226 12.96 -8.76 18.81
C THR A 226 12.10 -7.57 19.21
N THR A 227 12.61 -6.36 18.97
CA THR A 227 11.86 -5.11 19.17
C THR A 227 11.45 -4.50 17.83
N LYS A 228 10.44 -3.62 17.88
CA LYS A 228 10.03 -2.82 16.72
C LYS A 228 11.19 -1.99 16.16
N GLU A 229 11.98 -1.37 17.03
CA GLU A 229 13.16 -0.57 16.64
C GLU A 229 14.23 -1.41 15.92
N GLN A 230 14.44 -2.65 16.36
CA GLN A 230 15.38 -3.57 15.69
C GLN A 230 14.91 -3.93 14.29
N LEU A 231 13.61 -4.21 14.12
CA LEU A 231 13.01 -4.46 12.81
C LEU A 231 13.12 -3.22 11.91
N GLU A 232 12.78 -2.05 12.43
CA GLU A 232 12.87 -0.78 11.68
C GLU A 232 14.29 -0.52 11.19
N LYS A 233 15.28 -0.68 12.06
CA LYS A 233 16.70 -0.53 11.70
C LYS A 233 17.14 -1.54 10.66
N ALA A 234 16.70 -2.80 10.77
CA ALA A 234 17.01 -3.84 9.80
C ALA A 234 16.39 -3.54 8.42
N ILE A 235 15.13 -3.08 8.39
CA ILE A 235 14.43 -2.65 7.17
C ILE A 235 15.18 -1.48 6.53
N CYS A 236 15.44 -0.41 7.29
CA CYS A 236 16.18 0.76 6.81
C CYS A 236 17.54 0.37 6.21
N SER A 237 18.30 -0.46 6.91
CA SER A 237 19.60 -0.97 6.45
C SER A 237 19.47 -1.78 5.15
N SER A 238 18.45 -2.63 5.04
CA SER A 238 18.24 -3.49 3.86
C SER A 238 17.97 -2.69 2.58
N ILE A 239 17.38 -1.51 2.71
CA ILE A 239 17.06 -0.62 1.58
C ILE A 239 18.01 0.58 1.46
N GLY A 240 19.09 0.62 2.26
CA GLY A 240 20.11 1.67 2.20
C GLY A 240 19.63 3.04 2.69
N LYS A 241 18.61 3.11 3.55
CA LYS A 241 18.12 4.35 4.17
C LYS A 241 18.55 4.43 5.63
N GLN A 242 18.78 5.63 6.14
CA GLN A 242 19.09 5.84 7.56
C GLN A 242 17.84 5.78 8.44
N ASN A 243 16.74 6.34 7.95
CA ASN A 243 15.44 6.34 8.58
C ASN A 243 14.34 6.36 7.50
N ILE A 244 13.13 5.96 7.90
CA ILE A 244 11.92 6.04 7.08
C ILE A 244 10.86 6.73 7.94
N SER A 245 10.06 7.61 7.33
CA SER A 245 8.97 8.26 8.05
C SER A 245 7.93 7.24 8.51
N SER A 246 7.33 7.46 9.69
CA SER A 246 6.18 6.68 10.18
C SER A 246 4.95 6.76 9.27
N LEU A 247 4.88 7.76 8.39
CA LEU A 247 3.87 7.89 7.34
C LEU A 247 4.12 6.98 6.12
N SER A 248 5.27 6.33 6.08
CA SER A 248 5.72 5.49 4.97
C SER A 248 6.07 4.07 5.39
N LEU A 249 6.32 3.85 6.68
CA LEU A 249 6.57 2.54 7.24
C LEU A 249 5.80 2.39 8.55
N TYR A 250 5.05 1.30 8.65
CA TYR A 250 4.43 0.85 9.88
C TYR A 250 4.86 -0.57 10.18
N ILE A 251 5.11 -0.83 11.46
CA ILE A 251 5.54 -2.11 11.99
C ILE A 251 4.67 -2.41 13.19
N GLU A 252 3.97 -3.54 13.15
CA GLU A 252 3.24 -4.09 14.27
C GLU A 252 3.85 -5.44 14.65
N LEU A 253 4.17 -5.62 15.94
CA LEU A 253 4.81 -6.82 16.45
C LEU A 253 3.85 -7.56 17.38
N ASN A 254 3.46 -8.77 17.00
CA ASN A 254 2.74 -9.67 17.87
C ASN A 254 3.75 -10.50 18.70
N LYS A 255 4.00 -10.08 19.93
CA LYS A 255 4.94 -10.76 20.84
C LYS A 255 4.47 -12.15 21.29
N GLN A 256 3.17 -12.44 21.24
CA GLN A 256 2.64 -13.73 21.66
C GLN A 256 2.99 -14.80 20.62
N THR A 257 2.81 -14.48 19.34
CA THR A 257 3.12 -15.39 18.23
C THR A 257 4.53 -15.22 17.67
N ASN A 258 5.24 -14.16 18.08
CA ASN A 258 6.53 -13.75 17.52
C ASN A 258 6.47 -13.46 16.01
N ASN A 259 5.33 -12.88 15.57
CA ASN A 259 5.13 -12.48 14.20
C ASN A 259 5.17 -10.95 14.09
N ALA A 260 5.53 -10.43 12.93
CA ALA A 260 5.43 -9.00 12.63
C ALA A 260 4.68 -8.77 11.32
N CYS A 261 3.91 -7.69 11.29
CA CYS A 261 3.28 -7.14 10.09
C CYS A 261 3.96 -5.82 9.73
N ILE A 262 4.40 -5.71 8.49
CA ILE A 262 5.09 -4.53 7.95
C ILE A 262 4.24 -3.96 6.83
N ILE A 263 3.78 -2.73 7.00
CA ILE A 263 3.14 -1.94 5.94
C ILE A 263 4.14 -0.90 5.45
N ALA A 264 4.41 -0.91 4.15
CA ALA A 264 5.37 -0.01 3.53
C ALA A 264 4.69 0.67 2.33
N THR A 265 4.68 2.01 2.30
CA THR A 265 4.20 2.75 1.13
C THR A 265 5.25 2.73 0.02
N ASP A 266 4.90 3.23 -1.16
CA ASP A 266 5.85 3.43 -2.24
C ASP A 266 7.08 4.26 -1.85
N GLN A 267 7.03 5.16 -0.86
CA GLN A 267 8.25 5.83 -0.39
C GLN A 267 9.29 4.85 0.18
N ALA A 268 8.86 3.65 0.55
CA ALA A 268 9.67 2.52 0.94
C ALA A 268 9.71 1.41 -0.13
N ARG A 269 9.34 1.64 -1.40
CA ARG A 269 9.24 0.64 -2.49
C ARG A 269 10.44 -0.29 -2.65
N SER A 270 11.66 0.15 -2.36
CA SER A 270 12.82 -0.75 -2.33
C SER A 270 12.64 -1.95 -1.37
N TRP A 271 11.73 -1.84 -0.40
CA TRP A 271 11.29 -2.90 0.50
C TRP A 271 10.47 -3.98 -0.20
N SER A 272 9.59 -3.58 -1.14
CA SER A 272 8.74 -4.52 -1.87
C SER A 272 9.56 -5.55 -2.64
N THR A 273 10.71 -5.13 -3.16
CA THR A 273 11.66 -6.00 -3.89
C THR A 273 12.56 -6.87 -3.01
N LYS A 274 12.57 -6.69 -1.68
CA LYS A 274 13.34 -7.55 -0.77
C LYS A 274 12.60 -8.84 -0.47
N SER A 275 13.30 -9.97 -0.49
CA SER A 275 12.76 -11.28 -0.12
C SER A 275 13.08 -11.69 1.32
N PHE A 276 14.01 -11.02 1.99
CA PHE A 276 14.41 -11.30 3.37
C PHE A 276 14.97 -10.03 4.04
N LEU A 277 15.08 -10.06 5.36
CA LEU A 277 15.87 -9.11 6.16
C LEU A 277 16.92 -9.86 6.97
N TYR A 278 17.99 -9.18 7.39
CA TYR A 278 18.91 -9.71 8.38
C TYR A 278 18.60 -9.12 9.76
N LEU A 279 18.37 -10.00 10.73
CA LEU A 279 18.17 -9.63 12.13
C LEU A 279 19.22 -10.37 12.98
N ASN A 280 20.11 -9.62 13.63
CA ASN A 280 21.25 -10.19 14.36
C ASN A 280 22.03 -11.21 13.53
N ASP A 281 22.37 -10.83 12.29
CA ASP A 281 23.07 -11.64 11.28
C ASP A 281 22.36 -12.92 10.84
N LYS A 282 21.09 -13.12 11.24
CA LYS A 282 20.26 -14.23 10.76
C LYS A 282 19.29 -13.76 9.69
N PRO A 283 19.21 -14.44 8.53
CA PRO A 283 18.21 -14.12 7.52
C PRO A 283 16.82 -14.52 8.03
N MET A 284 15.88 -13.58 7.93
CA MET A 284 14.46 -13.79 8.18
C MET A 284 13.73 -13.59 6.85
N SER A 285 13.03 -14.60 6.37
CA SER A 285 12.29 -14.52 5.10
C SER A 285 11.08 -13.60 5.23
N LYS A 286 10.92 -12.71 4.24
CA LYS A 286 9.72 -11.89 4.09
C LYS A 286 8.63 -12.73 3.43
N LYS A 287 7.43 -12.75 4.00
CA LYS A 287 6.27 -13.47 3.47
C LYS A 287 5.19 -12.47 3.01
N GLU A 288 4.40 -12.88 2.02
CA GLU A 288 3.23 -12.12 1.55
C GLU A 288 2.00 -12.39 2.41
N ASN A 289 1.91 -13.59 3.00
CA ASN A 289 0.81 -14.01 3.87
C ASN A 289 1.35 -14.63 5.16
N LEU A 290 0.56 -14.55 6.23
CA LEU A 290 0.80 -15.32 7.44
C LEU A 290 0.35 -16.77 7.25
N THR A 291 1.18 -17.64 7.75
CA THR A 291 0.92 -19.05 7.90
C THR A 291 -0.13 -19.25 8.99
N CYS A 292 -1.21 -19.97 8.66
CA CYS A 292 -2.14 -20.44 9.67
C CYS A 292 -1.58 -21.73 10.30
N ARG A 293 -1.31 -21.72 11.61
CA ARG A 293 -0.85 -22.92 12.33
C ARG A 293 -1.92 -23.38 13.29
N LEU A 294 -2.34 -24.64 13.16
CA LEU A 294 -3.30 -25.30 14.03
C LEU A 294 -2.55 -26.24 14.98
N LEU A 295 -2.71 -26.03 16.28
CA LEU A 295 -2.26 -26.97 17.30
C LEU A 295 -3.39 -27.93 17.64
N ILE A 296 -3.18 -29.21 17.35
CA ILE A 296 -4.10 -30.30 17.68
C ILE A 296 -3.58 -31.02 18.92
N HIS A 297 -4.38 -31.02 19.98
CA HIS A 297 -4.09 -31.71 21.23
C HIS A 297 -5.38 -32.22 21.90
N PRO A 298 -5.40 -33.46 22.43
CA PRO A 298 -4.38 -34.49 22.29
C PRO A 298 -4.54 -35.27 20.97
N ILE A 299 -3.43 -35.58 20.30
CA ILE A 299 -3.41 -36.67 19.30
C ILE A 299 -3.07 -37.99 20.00
N SER A 300 -3.66 -39.10 19.53
CA SER A 300 -3.30 -40.42 20.03
C SER A 300 -1.92 -40.82 19.49
N ASP A 301 -1.26 -41.77 20.17
CA ASP A 301 0.05 -42.28 19.72
C ASP A 301 -0.05 -43.14 18.45
N ILE A 302 -1.27 -43.42 17.98
CA ILE A 302 -1.51 -44.24 16.79
C ILE A 302 -1.23 -43.39 15.55
N HIS A 303 -0.35 -43.88 14.68
CA HIS A 303 0.04 -43.16 13.45
C HIS A 303 -1.13 -42.89 12.50
N ASN A 304 -2.14 -43.78 12.47
CA ASN A 304 -3.29 -43.68 11.57
C ASN A 304 -4.14 -42.42 11.80
N ASP A 305 -4.25 -41.92 13.03
CA ASP A 305 -5.08 -40.76 13.35
C ASP A 305 -4.59 -39.49 12.67
N VAL A 306 -3.29 -39.38 12.40
CA VAL A 306 -2.71 -38.17 11.79
C VAL A 306 -3.01 -38.11 10.29
N ASP A 307 -2.88 -39.24 9.60
CA ASP A 307 -3.22 -39.33 8.18
C ASP A 307 -4.74 -39.13 7.98
N GLU A 308 -5.57 -39.69 8.87
CA GLU A 308 -7.02 -39.45 8.89
C GLU A 308 -7.35 -37.96 9.12
N ILE A 309 -6.67 -37.28 10.06
CA ILE A 309 -6.83 -35.84 10.29
C ILE A 309 -6.47 -35.04 9.04
N LEU A 310 -5.39 -35.38 8.33
CA LEU A 310 -4.98 -34.65 7.12
C LEU A 310 -5.94 -34.87 5.95
N ASP A 311 -6.53 -36.07 5.87
CA ASP A 311 -7.50 -36.45 4.85
C ASP A 311 -8.91 -35.90 5.14
N GLU A 312 -9.13 -35.28 6.29
CA GLU A 312 -10.40 -34.63 6.60
C GLU A 312 -10.74 -33.54 5.58
N LYS A 313 -12.00 -33.56 5.14
CA LYS A 313 -12.51 -32.63 4.13
C LYS A 313 -12.34 -31.16 4.51
N ILE A 314 -12.26 -30.86 5.82
CA ILE A 314 -12.06 -29.50 6.30
C ILE A 314 -10.70 -28.92 5.89
N PHE A 315 -9.68 -29.76 5.70
CA PHE A 315 -8.35 -29.33 5.28
C PHE A 315 -8.15 -29.42 3.77
N ASP A 316 -8.89 -30.28 3.05
CA ASP A 316 -8.88 -30.37 1.57
C ASP A 316 -7.46 -30.44 0.97
N GLY A 317 -6.55 -31.17 1.62
CA GLY A 317 -5.13 -31.28 1.21
C GLY A 317 -4.27 -30.02 1.41
N GLN A 318 -4.80 -29.00 2.10
CA GLN A 318 -4.12 -27.73 2.40
C GLN A 318 -3.35 -27.75 3.72
N ALA A 319 -3.54 -28.78 4.53
CA ALA A 319 -2.82 -28.97 5.79
C ALA A 319 -1.52 -29.77 5.57
N THR A 320 -0.44 -29.32 6.19
CA THR A 320 0.85 -30.00 6.22
C THR A 320 1.34 -30.13 7.66
N ILE A 321 1.92 -31.27 8.01
CA ILE A 321 2.48 -31.46 9.35
C ILE A 321 3.80 -30.71 9.43
N ILE A 322 3.91 -29.79 10.39
CA ILE A 322 5.17 -29.10 10.68
C ILE A 322 5.89 -29.76 11.83
N GLU A 323 5.16 -30.16 12.87
CA GLU A 323 5.76 -30.66 14.09
C GLU A 323 4.84 -31.64 14.81
N ARG A 324 5.42 -32.77 15.25
CA ARG A 324 4.78 -33.70 16.19
C ARG A 324 5.65 -33.80 17.43
N ARG A 325 5.08 -33.50 18.60
CA ARG A 325 5.74 -33.67 19.91
C ARG A 325 4.78 -34.38 20.86
N ASP A 326 5.06 -35.63 21.18
CA ASP A 326 4.22 -36.47 22.03
C ASP A 326 2.76 -36.47 21.55
N LYS A 327 1.85 -35.91 22.38
CA LYS A 327 0.41 -35.77 22.12
C LYS A 327 0.02 -34.47 21.40
N ASN A 328 0.98 -33.73 20.87
CA ASN A 328 0.74 -32.48 20.15
C ASN A 328 1.11 -32.63 18.67
N LEU A 329 0.22 -32.16 17.80
CA LEU A 329 0.46 -32.03 16.37
C LEU A 329 0.28 -30.57 15.96
N VAL A 330 1.25 -30.00 15.28
CA VAL A 330 1.17 -28.67 14.66
C VAL A 330 1.03 -28.85 13.17
N LEU A 331 -0.13 -28.44 12.65
CA LEU A 331 -0.41 -28.37 11.23
C LEU A 331 -0.23 -26.94 10.74
N GLU A 332 0.39 -26.77 9.58
CA GLU A 332 0.31 -25.54 8.80
C GLU A 332 -0.77 -25.71 7.75
N ILE A 333 -1.73 -24.79 7.76
CA ILE A 333 -2.80 -24.68 6.76
C ILE A 333 -2.40 -23.54 5.84
N SER A 334 -2.06 -23.89 4.60
CA SER A 334 -1.75 -22.92 3.56
C SER A 334 -2.94 -22.81 2.62
N ASN A 335 -3.50 -21.62 2.43
CA ASN A 335 -4.33 -21.35 1.24
C ASN A 335 -3.40 -21.47 0.03
N LYS A 336 -3.41 -22.61 -0.65
CA LYS A 336 -2.74 -22.77 -1.96
C LYS A 336 -3.60 -22.18 -3.06
#